data_AF-M7NNM0-F1
#
_entry.id   AF-M7NNM0-F1
#
_cell.length_a   1.000
_cell.length_b   1.000
_cell.length_c   1.000
_cell.angle_alpha   90.00
_cell.angle_beta   90.00
_cell.angle_gamma   90.00
#
_symmetry.space_group_name_H-M   'P 1'
#
loop_
_entity.id
_entity.type
_entity.pdbx_description
1 polymer ?
#
loop_
_entity_poly.entity_id
_entity_poly.type
_entity_poly.pdbx_seq_one_letter_code
_entity_poly.pdbx_strand_id
1 'polypeptide(L)'
;MNLRKNHLLPMVKANGYGTARSGRRKRTYDRPRTAYQRIVNLEAMDPEHAEALAGIHRDLNPAAITRRINAIQNQLINRAKMRAQSGDAVFGEQIS
;
A
#
# COMPACT_ATOMS: atom_id res chain seq x y z
N MET A 1 -3.48 -11.93 0.89
CA MET A 1 -2.55 -11.31 -0.09
C MET A 1 -2.58 -9.78 0.08
N ASN A 2 -1.51 -9.03 -0.17
CA ASN A 2 -1.47 -7.56 0.04
C ASN A 2 -1.83 -6.77 -1.23
N LEU A 3 -3.07 -6.27 -1.32
CA LEU A 3 -3.61 -5.56 -2.48
C LEU A 3 -2.87 -4.26 -2.82
N ARG A 4 -2.51 -3.46 -1.80
CA ARG A 4 -1.79 -2.18 -2.00
C ARG A 4 -0.47 -2.42 -2.76
N LYS A 5 0.31 -3.41 -2.35
CA LYS A 5 1.60 -3.72 -3.00
C LYS A 5 1.42 -4.15 -4.45
N ASN A 6 0.39 -4.92 -4.74
CA ASN A 6 0.21 -5.53 -6.06
C ASN A 6 -0.39 -4.55 -7.09
N HIS A 7 -1.34 -3.72 -6.67
CA HIS A 7 -2.10 -2.86 -7.56
C HIS A 7 -1.62 -1.42 -7.58
N LEU A 8 -1.06 -0.91 -6.48
CA LEU A 8 -0.83 0.53 -6.30
C LEU A 8 0.64 0.93 -6.16
N LEU A 9 1.54 -0.02 -5.84
CA LEU A 9 2.96 0.27 -5.68
C LEU A 9 3.77 -0.18 -6.90
N PRO A 10 4.55 0.70 -7.54
CA PRO A 10 5.42 0.31 -8.64
C PRO A 10 6.61 -0.50 -8.09
N MET A 11 6.96 -1.57 -8.80
CA MET A 11 8.09 -2.44 -8.49
C MET A 11 9.03 -2.55 -9.68
N VAL A 12 10.34 -2.61 -9.40
CA VAL A 12 11.40 -2.90 -10.38
C VAL A 12 11.75 -4.38 -10.33
N LYS A 13 11.95 -4.99 -11.49
CA LYS A 13 12.44 -6.37 -11.62
C LYS A 13 13.74 -6.39 -12.41
N ALA A 14 14.67 -7.26 -12.01
CA ALA A 14 15.89 -7.47 -12.78
C ALA A 14 15.52 -8.07 -14.14
N ASN A 15 15.97 -7.44 -15.22
CA ASN A 15 15.70 -7.85 -16.60
C ASN A 15 16.96 -8.32 -17.34
N GLY A 16 18.12 -8.29 -16.68
CA GLY A 16 19.38 -8.71 -17.29
C GLY A 16 20.59 -8.37 -16.43
N TYR A 17 21.74 -8.49 -17.07
CA TYR A 17 23.04 -8.17 -16.50
C TYR A 17 23.85 -7.37 -17.51
N GLY A 18 24.54 -6.33 -17.03
CA GLY A 18 25.57 -5.62 -17.76
C GLY A 18 26.88 -5.64 -17.00
N THR A 19 27.85 -4.86 -17.47
CA THR A 19 29.19 -4.76 -16.87
C THR A 19 29.41 -3.35 -16.35
N ALA A 20 29.82 -3.22 -15.09
CA ALA A 20 30.21 -1.95 -14.52
C ALA A 20 31.58 -1.51 -15.06
N ARG A 21 31.93 -0.22 -14.93
CA ARG A 21 33.24 0.31 -15.36
C ARG A 21 34.44 -0.45 -14.77
N SER A 22 34.28 -1.05 -13.59
CA SER A 22 35.27 -1.89 -12.92
C SER A 22 35.35 -3.33 -13.42
N GLY A 23 34.60 -3.71 -14.46
CA GLY A 23 34.50 -5.09 -14.96
C GLY A 23 33.56 -6.00 -14.17
N ARG A 24 33.01 -5.56 -13.04
CA ARG A 24 32.08 -6.35 -12.22
C ARG A 24 30.70 -6.47 -12.89
N ARG A 25 30.10 -7.65 -12.79
CA ARG A 25 28.73 -7.90 -13.28
C ARG A 25 27.71 -7.10 -12.47
N LYS A 26 26.85 -6.33 -13.14
CA LYS A 26 25.82 -5.46 -12.56
C LYS A 26 24.44 -5.86 -13.09
N ARG A 27 23.43 -5.94 -12.22
CA ARG A 27 22.04 -6.19 -12.66
C ARG A 27 21.48 -4.96 -13.39
N THR A 28 20.79 -5.20 -14.49
CA THR A 28 19.91 -4.21 -15.13
C THR A 28 18.48 -4.44 -14.65
N TYR A 29 17.73 -3.35 -14.48
CA TYR A 29 16.35 -3.38 -14.03
C TYR A 29 15.46 -2.74 -15.07
N ASP A 30 14.20 -3.15 -15.09
CA ASP A 30 13.21 -2.57 -15.98
C ASP A 30 12.65 -1.24 -15.43
N ARG A 31 11.74 -0.62 -16.18
CA ARG A 31 11.00 0.55 -15.67
C ARG A 31 10.03 0.10 -14.56
N PRO A 32 9.89 0.88 -13.47
CA PRO A 32 8.95 0.55 -12.40
C PRO A 32 7.52 0.39 -12.91
N ARG A 33 6.88 -0.74 -12.59
CA ARG A 33 5.50 -1.08 -12.95
C ARG A 33 4.85 -1.87 -11.83
N THR A 34 3.54 -1.75 -11.65
CA THR A 34 2.81 -2.53 -10.63
C THR A 34 2.74 -4.00 -11.04
N ALA A 35 2.52 -4.91 -10.08
CA ALA A 35 2.34 -6.33 -10.40
C ALA A 35 1.10 -6.54 -11.28
N TYR A 36 0.02 -5.81 -11.00
CA TYR A 36 -1.18 -5.74 -11.85
C TYR A 36 -0.83 -5.43 -13.31
N GLN A 37 -0.11 -4.33 -13.56
CA GLN A 37 0.30 -3.95 -14.92
C GLN A 37 1.15 -5.01 -15.60
N ARG A 38 2.03 -5.71 -14.86
CA ARG A 38 2.87 -6.77 -15.42
C ARG A 38 2.06 -7.98 -15.86
N ILE A 39 1.07 -8.38 -15.06
CA ILE A 39 0.21 -9.52 -15.36
C ILE A 39 -0.69 -9.21 -16.56
N VAL A 40 -1.29 -8.03 -16.60
CA VAL A 40 -2.13 -7.59 -17.73
C VAL A 40 -1.32 -7.53 -19.02
N ASN A 41 -0.12 -6.94 -18.99
CA ASN A 41 0.76 -6.84 -20.18
C ASN A 41 1.32 -8.18 -20.66
N LEU A 42 1.22 -9.26 -19.87
CA LEU A 42 1.70 -10.58 -20.30
C LEU A 42 0.71 -11.24 -21.27
N GLU A 43 -0.55 -10.78 -21.30
CA GLU A 43 -1.65 -11.28 -22.16
C GLU A 43 -1.84 -12.81 -22.10
N ALA A 44 -1.33 -13.45 -21.05
CA ALA A 44 -1.35 -14.90 -20.87
C ALA A 44 -2.50 -15.38 -19.96
N MET A 45 -3.47 -14.49 -19.68
CA MET A 45 -4.56 -14.76 -18.75
C MET A 45 -5.88 -14.93 -19.50
N ASP A 46 -6.70 -15.85 -19.02
CA ASP A 46 -8.05 -16.06 -19.50
C ASP A 46 -8.92 -14.78 -19.31
N PRO A 47 -9.83 -14.45 -20.26
CA PRO A 47 -10.60 -13.20 -20.21
C PRO A 47 -11.42 -13.01 -18.92
N GLU A 48 -11.98 -14.07 -18.34
CA GLU A 48 -12.76 -13.98 -17.11
C GLU A 48 -11.90 -13.50 -15.94
N HIS A 49 -10.68 -14.04 -15.84
CA HIS A 49 -9.72 -13.69 -14.81
C HIS A 49 -9.16 -12.27 -15.01
N ALA A 50 -9.03 -11.83 -16.26
CA ALA A 50 -8.64 -10.45 -16.59
C ALA A 50 -9.69 -9.44 -16.12
N GLU A 51 -10.96 -9.70 -16.37
CA GLU A 51 -12.05 -8.85 -15.92
C GLU A 51 -12.17 -8.81 -14.39
N ALA A 52 -12.05 -9.96 -13.73
CA ALA A 52 -12.05 -10.02 -12.27
C ALA A 52 -10.91 -9.19 -11.66
N LEU A 53 -9.70 -9.30 -12.23
CA LEU A 53 -8.53 -8.55 -11.77
C LEU A 53 -8.68 -7.04 -12.03
N ALA A 54 -9.27 -6.66 -13.15
CA ALA A 54 -9.60 -5.27 -13.47
C ALA A 54 -10.68 -4.71 -12.53
N GLY A 55 -11.68 -5.50 -12.16
CA GLY A 55 -12.68 -5.18 -11.13
C GLY A 55 -12.01 -4.81 -9.80
N ILE A 56 -11.15 -5.69 -9.29
CA ILE A 56 -10.39 -5.43 -8.05
C ILE A 56 -9.57 -4.13 -8.15
N HIS A 57 -8.94 -3.88 -9.30
CA HIS A 57 -8.16 -2.66 -9.50
C HIS A 57 -9.03 -1.40 -9.49
N ARG A 58 -10.21 -1.43 -10.11
CA ARG A 58 -11.17 -0.31 -10.10
C ARG A 58 -11.69 0.00 -8.69
N ASP A 59 -11.97 -1.04 -7.91
CA ASP A 59 -12.47 -0.88 -6.54
C ASP A 59 -11.42 -0.30 -5.58
N LEU A 60 -10.13 -0.50 -5.89
CA LEU A 60 -9.00 0.05 -5.14
C LEU A 60 -8.78 1.53 -5.44
N ASN A 61 -9.73 2.39 -5.07
CA ASN A 61 -9.59 3.85 -5.15
C ASN A 61 -8.64 4.38 -4.04
N PRO A 62 -7.42 4.84 -4.35
CA PRO A 62 -6.45 5.24 -3.33
C PRO A 62 -6.92 6.44 -2.50
N ALA A 63 -7.65 7.37 -3.11
CA ALA A 63 -8.16 8.55 -2.42
C ALA A 63 -9.26 8.19 -1.42
N ALA A 64 -10.15 7.26 -1.78
CA ALA A 64 -11.19 6.76 -0.87
C ALA A 64 -10.59 6.02 0.32
N ILE A 65 -9.57 5.18 0.08
CA ILE A 65 -8.84 4.47 1.12
C ILE A 65 -8.17 5.46 2.08
N THR A 66 -7.46 6.47 1.55
CA THR A 66 -6.81 7.51 2.38
C THR A 66 -7.83 8.27 3.24
N ARG A 67 -8.97 8.68 2.68
CA ARG A 67 -10.04 9.35 3.47
C ARG A 67 -10.52 8.48 4.63
N ARG A 68 -10.76 7.19 4.38
CA ARG A 68 -11.20 6.25 5.42
C ARG A 68 -10.14 6.05 6.50
N ILE A 69 -8.86 5.92 6.12
CA ILE A 69 -7.75 5.83 7.06
C ILE A 69 -7.71 7.07 7.97
N ASN A 70 -7.74 8.27 7.39
CA ASN A 70 -7.69 9.52 8.14
C ASN A 70 -8.89 9.64 9.09
N ALA A 71 -10.09 9.27 8.65
CA ALA A 71 -11.30 9.29 9.48
C ALA A 71 -11.14 8.38 10.71
N ILE A 72 -10.67 7.14 10.51
CA ILE A 72 -10.42 6.18 11.59
C ILE A 72 -9.33 6.70 12.53
N GLN A 73 -8.23 7.22 11.99
CA GLN A 73 -7.15 7.80 12.80
C GLN A 73 -7.65 8.94 13.68
N ASN A 74 -8.45 9.86 13.13
CA ASN A 74 -9.05 10.95 13.90
C ASN A 74 -9.97 10.44 15.01
N GLN A 75 -10.80 9.44 14.73
CA GLN A 75 -11.66 8.81 15.74
C GLN A 75 -10.83 8.20 16.88
N LEU A 76 -9.74 7.50 16.56
CA LEU A 76 -8.86 6.89 17.55
C LEU A 76 -8.14 7.96 18.39
N ILE A 77 -7.63 9.01 17.76
CA ILE A 77 -6.99 10.15 18.45
C ILE A 77 -7.97 10.81 19.42
N ASN A 78 -9.21 11.07 18.98
CA ASN A 78 -10.23 11.69 19.83
C ASN A 78 -10.59 10.79 21.01
N ARG A 79 -10.75 9.48 20.79
CA ARG A 79 -11.00 8.51 21.88
C ARG A 79 -9.85 8.48 22.88
N ALA A 80 -8.60 8.50 22.41
CA ALA A 80 -7.43 8.54 23.27
C ALA A 80 -7.39 9.83 24.11
N LYS A 81 -7.68 11.00 23.51
CA LYS A 81 -7.77 12.28 24.22
C LYS A 81 -8.85 12.27 25.31
N MET A 82 -10.05 11.80 24.99
CA MET A 82 -11.13 11.68 25.98
C MET A 82 -10.73 10.77 27.14
N ARG A 83 -10.11 9.62 26.85
CA ARG A 83 -9.63 8.71 27.90
C ARG A 83 -8.55 9.35 28.79
N ALA A 84 -7.61 10.09 28.20
CA ALA A 84 -6.58 10.79 28.96
C ALA A 84 -7.20 11.84 29.91
N GLN A 85 -8.15 12.65 29.41
CA GLN A 85 -8.87 13.65 30.20
C GLN A 85 -9.70 13.02 31.33
N SER A 86 -10.39 11.91 31.07
CA SER A 86 -11.13 11.17 32.11
C SER A 86 -10.19 10.53 33.13
N GLY A 87 -9.01 10.07 32.71
CA GLY A 87 -7.98 9.56 33.62
C GLY A 87 -7.48 10.65 34.56
N ASP A 88 -7.10 11.81 34.03
CA ASP A 88 -6.63 12.96 34.81
C ASP A 88 -7.69 13.46 35.81
N ALA A 89 -8.98 13.44 35.45
CA ALA A 89 -10.08 13.79 36.36
C ALA A 89 -10.20 12.81 37.54
N VAL A 90 -10.05 11.51 37.31
CA VAL A 90 -10.10 10.48 38.37
C VAL A 90 -8.88 10.58 39.29
N PHE A 91 -7.71 10.98 38.78
CA PHE A 91 -6.52 11.21 39.63
C PHE A 91 -6.64 12.48 40.49
N GLY A 92 -7.33 13.52 40.01
CA GLY A 92 -7.54 14.76 40.77
C GLY A 92 -8.54 14.62 41.93
N GLU A 93 -9.57 13.78 41.79
CA GLU A 93 -10.59 13.55 42.82
C GLU A 93 -10.09 12.69 44.00
N GLN A 94 -9.00 11.95 43.85
CA GLN A 94 -8.43 11.11 44.92
C GLN A 94 -7.40 11.82 45.81
N ILE A 95 -7.08 13.09 45.55
CA ILE A 95 -6.07 13.88 46.30
C ILE A 95 -6.72 15.06 47.06
N SER A 96 -8.05 15.08 47.23
CA SER A 96 -8.77 16.08 48.05
C SER A 96 -9.50 15.45 49.23
#